data_AF-A0A348ULV6-F1
#
_entry.id   AF-A0A348ULV6-F1
#
_cell.length_a   1.000
_cell.length_b   1.000
_cell.length_c   1.000
_cell.angle_alpha   90.00
_cell.angle_beta   90.00
_cell.angle_gamma   90.00
#
_symmetry.space_group_name_H-M   'P 1'
#
loop_
_entity.id
_entity.type
_entity.pdbx_description
1 polymer ?
#
loop_
_entity_poly.entity_id
_entity_poly.type
_entity_poly.pdbx_seq_one_letter_code
_entity_poly.pdbx_strand_id
1 'polypeptide(L)'
;GISEETTTGVHRLYEMMKQGTLRVPAINVNDSVTKSKNDNKYGCRHSLNDAIKRGTDMLLAGKRALVLGYGDVGKGSAQSLRQEGMIVRVTEVDPICAMQACMDGFELVSPYRDGLNTGRAEDVNTLLMADTDLIVTCTGNTNVCDANMLRAVKRGAVVCNIGHFDNEIDTAFMREHWQWDKVKDQVHQIFRSDDPADYLVLLSEGRLVNLGNAMGHPSRIMDGSFANQVLAQIHLYENRWADQPENQRAPITVDVLPKKLDEEVAALMVAGFGGVLTRLTETQASYISVSAEGPFKNDSYKY
;
A
#
# COMPACT_ATOMS: atom_id res chain seq x y z
N GLY A 1 -10.49 -8.70 -21.79
CA GLY A 1 -10.89 -8.41 -20.40
C GLY A 1 -10.00 -7.32 -19.83
N ILE A 2 -10.07 -7.10 -18.52
CA ILE A 2 -9.23 -6.15 -17.77
C ILE A 2 -8.32 -6.93 -16.82
N SER A 3 -7.03 -6.63 -16.73
CA SER A 3 -6.16 -7.16 -15.66
C SER A 3 -5.73 -6.02 -14.74
N GLU A 4 -6.28 -5.98 -13.53
CA GLU A 4 -6.17 -4.81 -12.64
C GLU A 4 -5.12 -5.06 -11.56
N GLU A 5 -4.20 -4.09 -11.45
CA GLU A 5 -2.98 -4.16 -10.65
C GLU A 5 -3.22 -3.86 -9.17
N THR A 6 -4.12 -2.94 -8.84
CA THR A 6 -4.14 -2.29 -7.53
C THR A 6 -5.36 -2.69 -6.69
N THR A 7 -5.20 -2.76 -5.36
CA THR A 7 -6.32 -2.98 -4.43
C THR A 7 -7.48 -2.02 -4.66
N THR A 8 -7.18 -0.74 -4.89
CA THR A 8 -8.20 0.30 -5.14
C THR A 8 -8.91 0.10 -6.47
N GLY A 9 -8.19 -0.24 -7.54
CA GLY A 9 -8.80 -0.56 -8.83
C GLY A 9 -9.71 -1.79 -8.75
N VAL A 10 -9.25 -2.85 -8.05
CA VAL A 10 -10.01 -4.07 -7.81
C VAL A 10 -11.30 -3.78 -7.02
N HIS A 11 -11.25 -2.93 -5.99
CA HIS A 11 -12.45 -2.51 -5.27
C HIS A 11 -13.50 -1.90 -6.21
N ARG A 12 -13.09 -1.02 -7.13
CA ARG A 12 -13.98 -0.42 -8.14
C ARG A 12 -14.53 -1.46 -9.11
N LEU A 13 -13.75 -2.47 -9.50
CA LEU A 13 -14.24 -3.58 -10.32
C LEU A 13 -15.33 -4.39 -9.60
N TYR A 14 -15.15 -4.70 -8.32
CA TYR A 14 -16.17 -5.38 -7.52
C TYR A 14 -17.44 -4.53 -7.35
N GLU A 15 -17.32 -3.22 -7.15
CA GLU A 15 -18.46 -2.30 -7.14
C GLU A 15 -19.22 -2.32 -8.48
N MET A 16 -18.50 -2.21 -9.59
CA MET A 16 -19.09 -2.26 -10.93
C MET A 16 -19.77 -3.61 -11.20
N MET A 17 -19.17 -4.72 -10.77
CA MET A 17 -19.76 -6.05 -10.88
C MET A 17 -21.05 -6.17 -10.06
N LYS A 18 -21.05 -5.70 -8.81
CA LYS A 18 -22.23 -5.69 -7.92
C LYS A 18 -23.37 -4.81 -8.48
N GLN A 19 -23.03 -3.71 -9.15
CA GLN A 19 -23.99 -2.80 -9.78
C GLN A 19 -24.44 -3.27 -11.17
N GLY A 20 -23.86 -4.34 -11.72
CA GLY A 20 -24.13 -4.79 -13.09
C GLY A 20 -23.62 -3.82 -14.18
N THR A 21 -22.69 -2.93 -13.83
CA THR A 21 -22.12 -1.94 -14.74
C THR A 21 -20.79 -2.40 -15.36
N LEU A 22 -20.17 -3.45 -14.84
CA LEU A 22 -18.99 -4.08 -15.44
C LEU A 22 -19.34 -4.74 -16.79
N ARG A 23 -18.60 -4.40 -17.85
CA ARG A 23 -18.92 -4.79 -19.24
C ARG A 23 -18.04 -5.89 -19.82
N VAL A 24 -16.95 -6.24 -19.16
CA VAL A 24 -16.00 -7.27 -19.58
C VAL A 24 -15.45 -7.98 -18.34
N PRO A 25 -15.06 -9.27 -18.44
CA PRO A 25 -14.43 -9.98 -17.32
C PRO A 25 -13.10 -9.34 -16.96
N ALA A 26 -12.73 -9.49 -15.69
CA ALA A 26 -11.48 -8.97 -15.17
C ALA A 26 -10.70 -10.01 -14.34
N ILE A 27 -9.38 -9.85 -14.29
CA ILE A 27 -8.52 -10.56 -13.35
C ILE A 27 -8.02 -9.56 -12.31
N ASN A 28 -8.26 -9.88 -11.05
CA ASN A 28 -7.65 -9.28 -9.88
C ASN A 28 -6.21 -9.81 -9.76
N VAL A 29 -5.26 -9.07 -10.34
CA VAL A 29 -3.83 -9.39 -10.27
C VAL A 29 -3.28 -9.08 -8.87
N ASN A 30 -3.89 -8.09 -8.19
CA ASN A 30 -3.46 -7.66 -6.87
C ASN A 30 -3.42 -8.81 -5.86
N ASP A 31 -4.40 -9.71 -5.89
CA ASP A 31 -4.56 -10.75 -4.87
C ASP A 31 -3.72 -12.02 -5.11
N SER A 32 -2.93 -12.09 -6.18
CA SER A 32 -1.81 -13.04 -6.23
C SER A 32 -0.88 -12.80 -5.04
N VAL A 33 -0.36 -13.87 -4.43
CA VAL A 33 0.58 -13.79 -3.31
C VAL A 33 1.87 -13.09 -3.73
N THR A 34 2.38 -13.45 -4.91
CA THR A 34 3.56 -12.84 -5.55
C THR A 34 3.35 -11.39 -6.01
N LYS A 35 2.13 -10.87 -5.85
CA LYS A 35 1.79 -9.46 -5.96
C LYS A 35 1.56 -8.87 -4.55
N SER A 36 0.39 -9.08 -3.94
CA SER A 36 -0.03 -8.41 -2.69
C SER A 36 1.01 -8.44 -1.56
N LYS A 37 1.68 -9.58 -1.33
CA LYS A 37 2.68 -9.71 -0.24
C LYS A 37 4.12 -9.80 -0.67
N ASN A 38 4.35 -9.45 -1.92
CA ASN A 38 5.64 -9.08 -2.43
C ASN A 38 5.70 -7.57 -2.68
N ASP A 39 4.95 -7.09 -3.66
CA ASP A 39 4.89 -5.70 -4.15
C ASP A 39 4.45 -4.73 -3.06
N ASN A 40 3.17 -4.80 -2.66
CA ASN A 40 2.57 -3.80 -1.78
C ASN A 40 3.35 -3.67 -0.46
N LYS A 41 3.93 -4.78 0.03
CA LYS A 41 4.68 -4.84 1.29
C LYS A 41 6.17 -4.52 1.11
N TYR A 42 6.92 -5.32 0.38
CA TYR A 42 8.38 -5.16 0.29
C TYR A 42 8.78 -4.03 -0.67
N GLY A 43 7.95 -3.73 -1.66
CA GLY A 43 8.14 -2.58 -2.54
C GLY A 43 8.06 -1.28 -1.77
N CYS A 44 7.03 -1.11 -0.93
CA CYS A 44 6.91 0.05 -0.04
C CYS A 44 8.02 0.07 1.02
N ARG A 45 8.43 -1.08 1.56
CA ARG A 45 9.59 -1.18 2.46
C ARG A 45 10.86 -0.60 1.83
N HIS A 46 11.11 -0.89 0.55
CA HIS A 46 12.26 -0.35 -0.17
C HIS A 46 12.12 1.14 -0.49
N SER A 47 10.96 1.53 -1.02
CA SER A 47 10.82 2.78 -1.76
C SER A 47 10.29 3.97 -0.96
N LEU A 48 9.65 3.75 0.19
CA LEU A 48 9.17 4.85 1.04
C LEU A 48 10.35 5.67 1.59
N ASN A 49 11.30 5.02 2.26
CA ASN A 49 12.43 5.73 2.85
C ASN A 49 13.36 6.35 1.78
N ASP A 50 13.47 5.74 0.60
CA ASP A 50 14.20 6.30 -0.56
C ASP A 50 13.59 7.64 -0.97
N ALA A 51 12.27 7.68 -1.18
CA ALA A 51 11.57 8.90 -1.57
C ALA A 51 11.66 10.03 -0.54
N ILE A 52 11.55 9.69 0.76
CA ILE A 52 11.72 10.69 1.82
C ILE A 52 13.15 11.25 1.81
N LYS A 53 14.17 10.38 1.67
CA LYS A 53 15.58 10.79 1.57
C LYS A 53 15.81 11.69 0.36
N ARG A 54 15.38 11.30 -0.84
CA ARG A 54 15.53 12.14 -2.05
C ARG A 54 14.77 13.47 -1.96
N GLY A 55 13.60 13.46 -1.32
CA GLY A 55 12.79 14.67 -1.14
C GLY A 55 13.43 15.65 -0.18
N THR A 56 13.99 15.18 0.94
CA THR A 56 14.27 16.02 2.12
C THR A 56 15.70 15.95 2.64
N ASP A 57 16.46 14.92 2.27
CA ASP A 57 17.75 14.54 2.86
C ASP A 57 17.72 14.47 4.40
N MET A 58 16.52 14.34 5.01
CA MET A 58 16.38 14.40 6.45
C MET A 58 16.93 13.13 7.11
N LEU A 59 17.63 13.29 8.23
CA LEU A 59 17.94 12.17 9.11
C LEU A 59 16.62 11.57 9.64
N LEU A 60 16.47 10.25 9.48
CA LEU A 60 15.31 9.50 9.98
C LEU A 60 15.53 9.00 11.41
N ALA A 61 16.73 8.50 11.72
CA ALA A 61 17.03 7.88 13.02
C ALA A 61 16.71 8.79 14.22
N GLY A 62 16.02 8.25 15.23
CA GLY A 62 15.62 8.94 16.45
C GLY A 62 14.41 9.87 16.31
N LYS A 63 13.93 10.13 15.09
CA LYS A 63 12.69 10.89 14.84
C LYS A 63 11.45 10.00 14.98
N ARG A 64 10.29 10.63 15.17
CA ARG A 64 9.02 9.94 15.40
C ARG A 64 8.12 9.97 14.17
N ALA A 65 7.68 8.80 13.73
CA ALA A 65 6.76 8.65 12.61
C ALA A 65 5.38 8.17 13.07
N LEU A 66 4.35 8.60 12.35
CA LEU A 66 2.99 8.09 12.46
C LEU A 66 2.57 7.51 11.09
N VAL A 67 2.35 6.20 11.05
CA VAL A 67 1.88 5.48 9.86
C VAL A 67 0.38 5.22 10.00
N LEU A 68 -0.41 5.75 9.07
CA LEU A 68 -1.85 5.63 9.07
C LEU A 68 -2.27 4.45 8.20
N GLY A 69 -2.69 3.37 8.84
CA GLY A 69 -3.00 2.09 8.20
C GLY A 69 -1.86 1.08 8.36
N TYR A 70 -2.23 -0.19 8.49
CA TYR A 70 -1.33 -1.32 8.70
C TYR A 70 -1.74 -2.55 7.88
N GLY A 71 -2.33 -2.32 6.70
CA GLY A 71 -2.44 -3.31 5.62
C GLY A 71 -1.06 -3.68 5.04
N ASP A 72 -1.00 -4.24 3.82
CA ASP A 72 0.30 -4.63 3.22
C ASP A 72 1.23 -3.44 2.99
N VAL A 73 0.69 -2.34 2.45
CA VAL A 73 1.41 -1.08 2.26
C VAL A 73 1.86 -0.53 3.62
N GLY A 74 0.98 -0.50 4.62
CA GLY A 74 1.30 -0.02 5.96
C GLY A 74 2.38 -0.83 6.68
N LYS A 75 2.33 -2.17 6.59
CA LYS A 75 3.39 -3.06 7.09
C LYS A 75 4.73 -2.77 6.42
N GLY A 76 4.74 -2.61 5.10
CA GLY A 76 5.91 -2.23 4.33
C GLY A 76 6.48 -0.88 4.76
N SER A 77 5.61 0.12 4.83
CA SER A 77 5.92 1.50 5.22
C SER A 77 6.50 1.60 6.63
N ALA A 78 5.83 1.00 7.62
CA ALA A 78 6.30 0.98 9.00
C ALA A 78 7.68 0.31 9.11
N GLN A 79 7.90 -0.79 8.39
CA GLN A 79 9.20 -1.45 8.32
C GLN A 79 10.27 -0.58 7.63
N SER A 80 9.91 0.16 6.57
CA SER A 80 10.81 1.09 5.85
C SER A 80 11.39 2.16 6.77
N LEU A 81 10.58 2.63 7.73
CA LEU A 81 10.94 3.68 8.68
C LEU A 81 11.65 3.10 9.93
N ARG A 82 11.13 2.01 10.50
CA ARG A 82 11.73 1.36 11.68
C ARG A 82 13.16 0.89 11.42
N GLN A 83 13.43 0.33 10.24
CA GLN A 83 14.77 -0.12 9.88
C GLN A 83 15.79 1.02 9.76
N GLU A 84 15.33 2.26 9.61
CA GLU A 84 16.16 3.48 9.58
C GLU A 84 16.32 4.09 10.99
N GLY A 85 15.84 3.42 12.03
CA GLY A 85 15.93 3.87 13.42
C GLY A 85 14.86 4.87 13.84
N MET A 86 13.76 5.02 13.08
CA MET A 86 12.62 5.84 13.52
C MET A 86 11.86 5.17 14.67
N ILE A 87 11.31 5.97 15.56
CA ILE A 87 10.32 5.55 16.55
C ILE A 87 8.95 5.61 15.86
N VAL A 88 8.48 4.46 15.38
CA VAL A 88 7.28 4.36 14.55
C VAL A 88 6.06 4.02 15.42
N ARG A 89 5.01 4.83 15.29
CA ARG A 89 3.67 4.60 15.82
C ARG A 89 2.72 4.30 14.68
N VAL A 90 1.72 3.46 14.92
CA VAL A 90 0.76 3.01 13.91
C VAL A 90 -0.66 3.37 14.33
N THR A 91 -1.52 3.67 13.37
CA THR A 91 -2.96 3.81 13.58
C THR A 91 -3.70 2.77 12.75
N GLU A 92 -4.77 2.17 13.28
CA GLU A 92 -5.59 1.21 12.54
C GLU A 92 -7.05 1.26 12.99
N VAL A 93 -7.94 0.96 12.04
CA VAL A 93 -9.37 0.74 12.24
C VAL A 93 -9.70 -0.75 12.27
N ASP A 94 -8.90 -1.59 11.59
CA ASP A 94 -9.04 -3.05 11.64
C ASP A 94 -8.31 -3.60 12.87
N PRO A 95 -9.01 -4.19 13.85
CA PRO A 95 -8.38 -4.74 15.05
C PRO A 95 -7.41 -5.89 14.76
N ILE A 96 -7.56 -6.63 13.66
CA ILE A 96 -6.64 -7.71 13.28
C ILE A 96 -5.31 -7.10 12.83
N CYS A 97 -5.36 -6.06 11.99
CA CYS A 97 -4.17 -5.34 11.54
C CYS A 97 -3.50 -4.59 12.71
N ALA A 98 -4.29 -3.97 13.60
CA ALA A 98 -3.80 -3.35 14.82
C ALA A 98 -3.09 -4.36 15.75
N MET A 99 -3.68 -5.54 15.97
CA MET A 99 -3.04 -6.62 16.73
C MET A 99 -1.70 -7.02 16.11
N GLN A 100 -1.63 -7.14 14.78
CA GLN A 100 -0.37 -7.42 14.08
C GLN A 100 0.67 -6.32 14.32
N ALA A 101 0.28 -5.03 14.27
CA ALA A 101 1.19 -3.93 14.56
C ALA A 101 1.78 -4.03 15.98
N CYS A 102 0.95 -4.33 16.98
CA CYS A 102 1.42 -4.55 18.35
C CYS A 102 2.39 -5.74 18.44
N MET A 103 2.06 -6.86 17.81
CA MET A 103 2.92 -8.06 17.79
C MET A 103 4.24 -7.83 17.04
N ASP A 104 4.24 -6.95 16.03
CA ASP A 104 5.42 -6.53 15.27
C ASP A 104 6.28 -5.48 16.03
N GLY A 105 5.88 -5.10 17.24
CA GLY A 105 6.62 -4.18 18.12
C GLY A 105 6.33 -2.70 17.91
N PHE A 106 5.20 -2.34 17.31
CA PHE A 106 4.76 -0.96 17.15
C PHE A 106 3.74 -0.55 18.21
N GLU A 107 3.85 0.70 18.68
CA GLU A 107 2.80 1.29 19.53
C GLU A 107 1.59 1.65 18.65
N LEU A 108 0.42 1.16 19.04
CA LEU A 108 -0.86 1.49 18.41
C LEU A 108 -1.43 2.74 19.09
N VAL A 109 -1.66 3.79 18.30
CA VAL A 109 -2.19 5.07 18.77
C VAL A 109 -3.30 5.55 17.84
N SER A 110 -4.05 6.56 18.27
CA SER A 110 -4.99 7.27 17.40
C SER A 110 -4.64 8.76 17.32
N PRO A 111 -4.78 9.40 16.14
CA PRO A 111 -4.72 10.85 15.99
C PRO A 111 -5.84 11.57 16.75
N TYR A 112 -6.83 10.82 17.26
CA TYR A 112 -7.99 11.32 17.97
C TYR A 112 -8.05 10.73 19.38
N ARG A 113 -8.48 11.54 20.35
CA ARG A 113 -8.64 11.16 21.76
C ARG A 113 -9.62 10.01 21.86
N ASP A 114 -9.24 8.98 22.62
CA ASP A 114 -10.01 7.74 22.80
C ASP A 114 -10.39 7.03 21.47
N GLY A 115 -9.71 7.36 20.36
CA GLY A 115 -10.03 6.82 19.04
C GLY A 115 -11.26 7.44 18.36
N LEU A 116 -11.88 8.48 18.94
CA LEU A 116 -13.15 9.04 18.45
C LEU A 116 -12.92 10.22 17.50
N ASN A 117 -13.23 10.03 16.21
CA ASN A 117 -13.22 11.11 15.22
C ASN A 117 -14.66 11.54 14.88
N THR A 118 -15.08 12.70 15.39
CA THR A 118 -16.36 13.33 15.05
C THR A 118 -16.22 14.45 14.01
N GLY A 119 -15.01 14.66 13.48
CA GLY A 119 -14.65 15.75 12.57
C GLY A 119 -14.36 17.07 13.27
N ARG A 120 -14.35 17.10 14.62
CA ARG A 120 -14.14 18.32 15.41
C ARG A 120 -12.69 18.43 15.84
N ALA A 121 -12.16 19.66 15.87
CA ALA A 121 -10.78 19.92 16.26
C ALA A 121 -10.45 19.49 17.70
N GLU A 122 -11.43 19.50 18.60
CA GLU A 122 -11.27 19.07 20.00
C GLU A 122 -10.97 17.58 20.16
N ASP A 123 -11.36 16.77 19.17
CA ASP A 123 -11.11 15.34 19.16
C ASP A 123 -9.63 15.03 18.92
N VAL A 124 -8.86 15.94 18.31
CA VAL A 124 -7.47 15.66 17.95
C VAL A 124 -6.60 15.46 19.19
N ASN A 125 -5.79 14.41 19.15
CA ASN A 125 -4.74 14.11 20.11
C ASN A 125 -3.52 15.02 19.84
N THR A 126 -3.60 16.27 20.28
CA THR A 126 -2.58 17.29 20.02
C THR A 126 -1.21 16.93 20.58
N LEU A 127 -1.12 16.15 21.66
CA LEU A 127 0.16 15.68 22.22
C LEU A 127 0.88 14.72 21.26
N LEU A 128 0.16 13.76 20.70
CA LEU A 128 0.70 12.85 19.68
C LEU A 128 1.14 13.64 18.44
N MET A 129 0.27 14.54 17.96
CA MET A 129 0.53 15.29 16.72
C MET A 129 1.73 16.24 16.87
N ALA A 130 1.84 16.96 17.99
CA ALA A 130 2.95 17.89 18.25
C ALA A 130 4.32 17.19 18.41
N ASP A 131 4.32 15.88 18.67
CA ASP A 131 5.51 15.04 18.81
C ASP A 131 5.74 14.12 17.58
N THR A 132 5.16 14.45 16.42
CA THR A 132 5.27 13.63 15.19
C THR A 132 6.05 14.37 14.11
N ASP A 133 7.20 13.83 13.71
CA ASP A 133 8.10 14.41 12.69
C ASP A 133 7.74 14.00 11.25
N LEU A 134 7.06 12.87 11.09
CA LEU A 134 6.68 12.29 9.80
C LEU A 134 5.31 11.64 9.88
N ILE A 135 4.41 11.98 8.96
CA ILE A 135 3.13 11.31 8.73
C ILE A 135 3.17 10.59 7.38
N VAL A 136 2.76 9.33 7.34
CA VAL A 136 2.61 8.55 6.11
C VAL A 136 1.21 7.93 6.06
N THR A 137 0.43 8.25 5.02
CA THR A 137 -0.88 7.63 4.77
C THR A 137 -0.75 6.44 3.82
N CYS A 138 -1.43 5.33 4.13
CA CYS A 138 -1.35 4.10 3.35
C CYS A 138 -2.63 3.24 3.44
N THR A 139 -3.79 3.89 3.44
CA THR A 139 -5.09 3.26 3.75
C THR A 139 -5.90 2.91 2.51
N GLY A 140 -5.70 3.63 1.40
CA GLY A 140 -6.63 3.63 0.26
C GLY A 140 -7.99 4.23 0.58
N ASN A 141 -8.14 4.91 1.73
CA ASN A 141 -9.37 5.55 2.19
C ASN A 141 -9.27 7.08 2.06
N THR A 142 -10.34 7.81 2.36
CA THR A 142 -10.38 9.26 2.21
C THR A 142 -10.19 9.99 3.54
N ASN A 143 -9.47 11.11 3.48
CA ASN A 143 -9.33 12.08 4.56
C ASN A 143 -8.82 11.50 5.88
N VAL A 144 -7.91 10.53 5.80
CA VAL A 144 -7.34 9.87 6.97
C VAL A 144 -6.31 10.75 7.67
N CYS A 145 -5.64 11.65 6.94
CA CYS A 145 -4.88 12.77 7.46
C CYS A 145 -5.65 14.07 7.19
N ASP A 146 -6.56 14.40 8.10
CA ASP A 146 -7.53 15.49 7.94
C ASP A 146 -6.96 16.88 8.24
N ALA A 147 -7.76 17.91 7.97
CA ALA A 147 -7.40 19.29 8.24
C ALA A 147 -7.09 19.56 9.73
N ASN A 148 -7.69 18.84 10.68
CA ASN A 148 -7.43 19.05 12.11
C ASN A 148 -6.08 18.45 12.53
N MET A 149 -5.73 17.27 12.01
CA MET A 149 -4.41 16.66 12.15
C MET A 149 -3.32 17.55 11.56
N LEU A 150 -3.52 18.07 10.35
CA LEU A 150 -2.58 18.96 9.66
C LEU A 150 -2.32 20.25 10.47
N ARG A 151 -3.35 20.81 11.11
CA ARG A 151 -3.19 21.96 12.01
C ARG A 151 -2.38 21.63 13.27
N ALA A 152 -2.52 20.42 13.79
CA ALA A 152 -1.94 20.02 15.07
C ALA A 152 -0.54 19.40 14.99
N VAL A 153 -0.12 18.91 13.82
CA VAL A 153 1.18 18.22 13.67
C VAL A 153 2.36 19.15 13.95
N LYS A 154 3.47 18.59 14.42
CA LYS A 154 4.71 19.30 14.69
C LYS A 154 5.13 20.22 13.54
N ARG A 155 5.67 21.40 13.88
CA ARG A 155 6.30 22.32 12.93
C ARG A 155 7.48 21.63 12.24
N GLY A 156 7.59 21.82 10.93
CA GLY A 156 8.60 21.19 10.08
C GLY A 156 8.35 19.70 9.82
N ALA A 157 7.21 19.12 10.23
CA ALA A 157 6.90 17.73 9.97
C ALA A 157 6.77 17.46 8.47
N VAL A 158 7.23 16.29 8.05
CA VAL A 158 7.03 15.78 6.69
C VAL A 158 5.68 15.07 6.62
N VAL A 159 4.90 15.36 5.60
CA VAL A 159 3.61 14.70 5.33
C VAL A 159 3.68 14.11 3.94
N CYS A 160 3.38 12.82 3.82
CA CYS A 160 3.31 12.15 2.53
C CYS A 160 2.29 11.01 2.52
N ASN A 161 1.95 10.60 1.31
CA ASN A 161 1.01 9.52 1.04
C ASN A 161 1.67 8.50 0.13
N ILE A 162 1.47 7.22 0.43
CA ILE A 162 1.92 6.12 -0.42
C ILE A 162 0.75 5.23 -0.90
N GLY A 163 -0.49 5.56 -0.52
CA GLY A 163 -1.67 4.96 -1.13
C GLY A 163 -2.01 5.60 -2.48
N HIS A 164 -2.94 4.97 -3.20
CA HIS A 164 -3.12 5.20 -4.64
C HIS A 164 -3.66 6.58 -5.03
N PHE A 165 -4.43 7.25 -4.16
CA PHE A 165 -5.01 8.57 -4.46
C PHE A 165 -4.59 9.60 -3.42
N ASP A 166 -4.50 10.86 -3.83
CA ASP A 166 -4.05 11.96 -2.96
C ASP A 166 -5.04 12.37 -1.89
N ASN A 167 -6.30 11.96 -2.03
CA ASN A 167 -7.39 12.27 -1.10
C ASN A 167 -7.30 11.52 0.25
N GLU A 168 -6.22 10.77 0.51
CA GLU A 168 -5.88 10.33 1.88
C GLU A 168 -5.54 11.52 2.78
N ILE A 169 -4.99 12.59 2.19
CA ILE A 169 -4.61 13.83 2.88
C ILE A 169 -5.52 14.96 2.38
N ASP A 170 -6.00 15.83 3.28
CA ASP A 170 -6.77 17.02 2.90
C ASP A 170 -5.87 18.12 2.27
N THR A 171 -5.35 17.84 1.08
CA THR A 171 -4.53 18.81 0.34
C THR A 171 -5.34 19.99 -0.18
N ALA A 172 -6.66 19.80 -0.36
CA ALA A 172 -7.58 20.86 -0.75
C ALA A 172 -7.64 21.94 0.34
N PHE A 173 -7.84 21.54 1.60
CA PHE A 173 -7.75 22.44 2.75
C PHE A 173 -6.42 23.20 2.78
N MET A 174 -5.29 22.52 2.58
CA MET A 174 -3.98 23.18 2.54
C MET A 174 -3.85 24.21 1.42
N ARG A 175 -4.44 23.96 0.24
CA ARG A 175 -4.41 24.92 -0.89
C ARG A 175 -5.30 26.12 -0.66
N GLU A 176 -6.45 25.91 -0.01
CA GLU A 176 -7.40 26.98 0.27
C GLU A 176 -6.91 27.91 1.37
N HIS A 177 -6.25 27.37 2.39
CA HIS A 177 -5.97 28.12 3.62
C HIS A 177 -4.50 28.48 3.86
N TRP A 178 -3.55 27.82 3.20
CA TRP A 178 -2.12 27.96 3.51
C TRP A 178 -1.30 28.35 2.30
N GLN A 179 -0.15 29.00 2.55
CA GLN A 179 0.77 29.39 1.50
C GLN A 179 1.69 28.22 1.14
N TRP A 180 1.78 27.91 -0.16
CA TRP A 180 2.66 26.89 -0.70
C TRP A 180 3.91 27.55 -1.28
N ASP A 181 5.08 27.13 -0.81
CA ASP A 181 6.36 27.49 -1.41
C ASP A 181 7.05 26.25 -1.96
N LYS A 182 7.55 26.34 -3.18
CA LYS A 182 8.17 25.20 -3.87
C LYS A 182 9.66 25.21 -3.59
N VAL A 183 10.13 24.20 -2.85
CA VAL A 183 11.56 23.99 -2.60
C VAL A 183 12.23 23.45 -3.86
N LYS A 184 11.64 22.39 -4.43
CA LYS A 184 12.01 21.76 -5.70
C LYS A 184 10.81 20.98 -6.23
N ASP A 185 10.96 20.35 -7.40
CA ASP A 185 9.92 19.49 -7.94
C ASP A 185 9.48 18.44 -6.91
N GLN A 186 8.16 18.31 -6.72
CA GLN A 186 7.52 17.41 -5.77
C GLN A 186 7.88 17.63 -4.28
N VAL A 187 8.40 18.80 -3.91
CA VAL A 187 8.68 19.15 -2.50
C VAL A 187 8.22 20.59 -2.23
N HIS A 188 7.24 20.73 -1.35
CA HIS A 188 6.67 22.03 -0.99
C HIS A 188 6.74 22.26 0.51
N GLN A 189 7.08 23.48 0.91
CA GLN A 189 6.81 24.00 2.24
C GLN A 189 5.40 24.59 2.27
N ILE A 190 4.62 24.21 3.28
CA ILE A 190 3.23 24.63 3.46
C ILE A 190 3.16 25.46 4.74
N PHE A 191 3.13 26.78 4.62
CA PHE A 191 3.14 27.71 5.75
C PHE A 191 1.75 27.86 6.34
N ARG A 192 1.61 27.53 7.62
CA ARG A 192 0.33 27.52 8.35
C ARG A 192 -0.04 28.88 8.94
N SER A 193 0.92 29.80 8.97
CA SER A 193 0.79 31.18 9.43
C SER A 193 1.91 32.04 8.83
N ASP A 194 1.93 33.33 9.16
CA ASP A 194 2.99 34.27 8.76
C ASP A 194 4.34 34.02 9.47
N ASP A 195 4.37 33.12 10.47
CA ASP A 195 5.62 32.70 11.12
C ASP A 195 6.41 31.76 10.18
N PRO A 196 7.61 32.14 9.70
CA PRO A 196 8.38 31.33 8.77
C PRO A 196 8.88 30.01 9.38
N ALA A 197 8.81 29.83 10.70
CA ALA A 197 9.09 28.56 11.35
C ALA A 197 7.87 27.62 11.43
N ASP A 198 6.67 28.09 11.06
CA ASP A 198 5.42 27.33 11.13
C ASP A 198 5.00 26.76 9.77
N TYR A 199 5.76 25.78 9.29
CA TYR A 199 5.48 25.11 8.02
C TYR A 199 5.41 23.58 8.17
N LEU A 200 4.79 22.93 7.19
CA LEU A 200 4.91 21.48 6.93
C LEU A 200 5.71 21.25 5.65
N VAL A 201 6.30 20.07 5.48
CA VAL A 201 6.90 19.65 4.22
C VAL A 201 5.98 18.63 3.56
N LEU A 202 5.37 18.98 2.44
CA LEU A 202 4.52 18.08 1.67
C LEU A 202 5.29 17.49 0.49
N LEU A 203 5.33 16.15 0.43
CA LEU A 203 5.97 15.42 -0.66
C LEU A 203 4.95 15.01 -1.73
N SER A 204 5.35 15.08 -3.00
CA SER A 204 4.55 14.71 -4.16
C SER A 204 3.17 15.37 -4.20
N GLU A 205 3.01 16.51 -3.51
CA GLU A 205 1.73 17.19 -3.34
C GLU A 205 0.59 16.24 -2.90
N GLY A 206 0.90 15.24 -2.06
CA GLY A 206 -0.03 14.23 -1.58
C GLY A 206 -0.25 13.01 -2.48
N ARG A 207 0.36 12.95 -3.68
CA ARG A 207 0.30 11.76 -4.56
C ARG A 207 1.30 10.70 -4.10
N LEU A 208 1.29 9.50 -4.71
CA LEU A 208 2.14 8.37 -4.33
C LEU A 208 3.62 8.77 -4.24
N VAL A 209 4.11 8.93 -3.02
CA VAL A 209 5.40 9.55 -2.72
C VAL A 209 6.59 8.76 -3.27
N ASN A 210 6.49 7.44 -3.25
CA ASN A 210 7.56 6.55 -3.69
C ASN A 210 7.81 6.63 -5.21
N LEU A 211 6.76 6.88 -6.01
CA LEU A 211 6.89 7.13 -7.45
C LEU A 211 7.16 8.61 -7.76
N GLY A 212 6.59 9.54 -6.98
CA GLY A 212 6.72 10.97 -7.27
C GLY A 212 8.04 11.58 -6.82
N ASN A 213 8.63 11.11 -5.71
CA ASN A 213 9.92 11.59 -5.19
C ASN A 213 11.08 10.58 -5.36
N ALA A 214 10.80 9.35 -5.81
CA ALA A 214 11.82 8.36 -6.17
C ALA A 214 11.40 7.60 -7.44
N MET A 215 11.74 6.32 -7.55
CA MET A 215 11.52 5.51 -8.76
C MET A 215 10.55 4.34 -8.53
N GLY A 216 9.72 4.42 -7.48
CA GLY A 216 8.81 3.34 -7.10
C GLY A 216 9.55 2.09 -6.64
N HIS A 217 8.94 0.94 -6.87
CA HIS A 217 9.44 -0.34 -6.39
C HIS A 217 10.58 -0.86 -7.28
N PRO A 218 11.57 -1.58 -6.72
CA PRO A 218 12.72 -2.06 -7.48
C PRO A 218 12.29 -3.18 -8.44
N SER A 219 12.99 -3.30 -9.58
CA SER A 219 12.61 -4.22 -10.68
C SER A 219 12.39 -5.66 -10.22
N ARG A 220 13.22 -6.18 -9.29
CA ARG A 220 13.09 -7.55 -8.78
C ARG A 220 11.81 -7.79 -7.98
N ILE A 221 11.22 -6.74 -7.40
CA ILE A 221 9.91 -6.81 -6.77
C ILE A 221 8.81 -6.75 -7.84
N MET A 222 8.92 -5.80 -8.78
CA MET A 222 7.96 -5.66 -9.88
C MET A 222 7.90 -6.87 -10.82
N ASP A 223 8.96 -7.67 -10.85
CA ASP A 223 9.05 -8.95 -11.57
C ASP A 223 7.84 -9.86 -11.28
N GLY A 224 7.48 -10.02 -10.00
CA GLY A 224 6.33 -10.83 -9.59
C GLY A 224 5.00 -10.26 -10.10
N SER A 225 4.76 -8.96 -9.86
CA SER A 225 3.54 -8.27 -10.28
C SER A 225 3.35 -8.33 -11.79
N PHE A 226 4.40 -8.02 -12.56
CA PHE A 226 4.30 -7.96 -14.01
C PHE A 226 4.32 -9.34 -14.67
N ALA A 227 4.91 -10.36 -14.07
CA ALA A 227 4.70 -11.74 -14.51
C ALA A 227 3.21 -12.13 -14.38
N ASN A 228 2.55 -11.80 -13.27
CA ASN A 228 1.11 -12.03 -13.11
C ASN A 228 0.29 -11.22 -14.11
N GLN A 229 0.64 -9.96 -14.40
CA GLN A 229 -0.02 -9.19 -15.45
C GLN A 229 0.06 -9.87 -16.82
N VAL A 230 1.23 -10.37 -17.21
CA VAL A 230 1.40 -11.07 -18.49
C VAL A 230 0.57 -12.35 -18.52
N LEU A 231 0.57 -13.15 -17.45
CA LEU A 231 -0.25 -14.37 -17.34
C LEU A 231 -1.75 -14.06 -17.41
N ALA A 232 -2.19 -13.00 -16.74
CA ALA A 232 -3.57 -12.53 -16.77
C ALA A 232 -3.97 -12.07 -18.18
N GLN A 233 -3.10 -11.34 -18.87
CA GLN A 233 -3.31 -10.90 -20.25
C GLN A 233 -3.41 -12.10 -21.20
N ILE A 234 -2.52 -13.09 -21.09
CA ILE A 234 -2.58 -14.33 -21.88
C ILE A 234 -3.95 -15.00 -21.68
N HIS A 235 -4.34 -15.24 -20.43
CA HIS A 235 -5.61 -15.90 -20.09
C HIS A 235 -6.83 -15.15 -20.64
N LEU A 236 -6.93 -13.84 -20.36
CA LEU A 236 -8.05 -13.02 -20.81
C LEU A 236 -8.11 -12.89 -22.34
N TYR A 237 -6.95 -12.81 -22.99
CA TYR A 237 -6.87 -12.71 -24.43
C TYR A 237 -7.32 -14.03 -25.05
N GLU A 238 -6.69 -15.16 -24.70
CA GLU A 238 -6.98 -16.49 -25.24
C GLU A 238 -8.44 -16.93 -25.06
N ASN A 239 -9.08 -16.52 -23.96
CA ASN A 239 -10.51 -16.75 -23.75
C ASN A 239 -11.40 -16.07 -24.80
N ARG A 240 -10.93 -15.01 -25.48
CA ARG A 240 -11.65 -14.30 -26.55
C ARG A 240 -13.11 -13.97 -26.18
N TRP A 241 -13.35 -13.53 -24.95
CA TRP A 241 -14.71 -13.38 -24.37
C TRP A 241 -15.69 -12.60 -25.28
N ALA A 242 -15.21 -11.54 -25.95
CA ALA A 242 -16.02 -10.74 -26.85
C ALA A 242 -16.45 -11.47 -28.14
N ASP A 243 -15.65 -12.44 -28.61
CA ASP A 243 -15.88 -13.19 -29.84
C ASP A 243 -16.74 -14.45 -29.60
N GLN A 244 -16.97 -14.82 -28.34
CA GLN A 244 -17.80 -15.97 -27.98
C GLN A 244 -19.27 -15.72 -28.39
N PRO A 245 -19.96 -16.73 -28.95
CA PRO A 245 -21.40 -16.67 -29.19
C PRO A 245 -22.16 -16.31 -27.92
N GLU A 246 -23.19 -15.46 -28.03
CA GLU A 246 -23.91 -14.93 -26.86
C GLU A 246 -24.48 -16.02 -25.95
N ASN A 247 -24.91 -17.15 -26.52
CA ASN A 247 -25.43 -18.30 -25.78
C ASN A 247 -24.34 -19.20 -25.13
N GLN A 248 -23.08 -18.99 -25.45
CA GLN A 248 -21.92 -19.73 -24.92
C GLN A 248 -20.97 -18.83 -24.12
N ARG A 249 -21.29 -17.53 -24.05
CA ARG A 249 -20.42 -16.53 -23.43
C ARG A 249 -20.39 -16.72 -21.92
N ALA A 250 -19.19 -16.88 -21.37
CA ALA A 250 -18.99 -16.99 -19.93
C ALA A 250 -19.55 -15.75 -19.19
N PRO A 251 -20.04 -15.88 -17.95
CA PRO A 251 -20.47 -14.74 -17.16
C PRO A 251 -19.33 -13.74 -16.94
N ILE A 252 -19.69 -12.47 -16.75
CA ILE A 252 -18.72 -11.43 -16.38
C ILE A 252 -18.36 -11.61 -14.90
N THR A 253 -17.11 -11.95 -14.63
CA THR A 253 -16.56 -12.19 -13.30
C THR A 253 -15.30 -11.34 -13.07
N VAL A 254 -14.93 -11.22 -11.79
CA VAL A 254 -13.64 -10.69 -11.33
C VAL A 254 -12.93 -11.82 -10.60
N ASP A 255 -12.04 -12.53 -11.30
CA ASP A 255 -11.38 -13.74 -10.82
C ASP A 255 -9.91 -13.48 -10.44
N VAL A 256 -9.28 -14.44 -9.76
CA VAL A 256 -7.84 -14.45 -9.46
C VAL A 256 -7.12 -15.50 -10.30
N LEU A 257 -5.81 -15.34 -10.50
CA LEU A 257 -5.02 -16.37 -11.16
C LEU A 257 -4.97 -17.66 -10.31
N PRO A 258 -4.93 -18.85 -10.95
CA PRO A 258 -4.77 -20.11 -10.23
C PRO A 258 -3.50 -20.13 -9.38
N LYS A 259 -3.59 -20.68 -8.16
CA LYS A 259 -2.46 -20.79 -7.22
C LYS A 259 -1.21 -21.44 -7.82
N LYS A 260 -1.39 -22.38 -8.76
CA LYS A 260 -0.27 -23.03 -9.44
C LYS A 260 0.60 -22.03 -10.21
N LEU A 261 0.00 -21.06 -10.88
CA LEU A 261 0.74 -20.01 -11.59
C LEU A 261 1.45 -19.06 -10.62
N ASP A 262 0.81 -18.74 -9.51
CA ASP A 262 1.40 -17.92 -8.43
C ASP A 262 2.65 -18.59 -7.84
N GLU A 263 2.59 -19.92 -7.62
CA GLU A 263 3.74 -20.73 -7.19
C GLU A 263 4.87 -20.78 -8.23
N GLU A 264 4.53 -20.85 -9.52
CA GLU A 264 5.53 -20.86 -10.60
C GLU A 264 6.26 -19.51 -10.70
N VAL A 265 5.54 -18.39 -10.61
CA VAL A 265 6.14 -17.06 -10.50
C VAL A 265 7.05 -16.98 -9.28
N ALA A 266 6.59 -17.46 -8.12
CA ALA A 266 7.38 -17.46 -6.89
C ALA A 266 8.66 -18.29 -7.02
N ALA A 267 8.59 -19.47 -7.65
CA ALA A 267 9.74 -20.34 -7.85
C ALA A 267 10.81 -19.67 -8.74
N LEU A 268 10.40 -18.97 -9.79
CA LEU A 268 11.31 -18.19 -10.65
C LEU A 268 11.94 -17.02 -9.89
N MET A 269 11.16 -16.30 -9.08
CA MET A 269 11.69 -15.23 -8.23
C MET A 269 12.74 -15.76 -7.25
N VAL A 270 12.48 -16.89 -6.57
CA VAL A 270 13.43 -17.54 -5.65
C VAL A 270 14.71 -17.95 -6.38
N ALA A 271 14.61 -18.54 -7.56
CA ALA A 271 15.77 -18.89 -8.38
C ALA A 271 16.59 -17.65 -8.77
N GLY A 272 15.94 -16.51 -9.01
CA GLY A 272 16.59 -15.21 -9.28
C GLY A 272 17.42 -14.66 -8.12
N PHE A 273 17.21 -15.15 -6.88
CA PHE A 273 18.05 -14.89 -5.71
C PHE A 273 19.13 -15.95 -5.47
N GLY A 274 19.21 -16.98 -6.33
CA GLY A 274 20.05 -18.16 -6.12
C GLY A 274 19.49 -19.14 -5.08
N GLY A 275 18.21 -19.01 -4.71
CA GLY A 275 17.55 -19.92 -3.78
C GLY A 275 17.30 -21.28 -4.42
N VAL A 276 17.35 -22.34 -3.59
CA VAL A 276 17.09 -23.72 -4.02
C VAL A 276 15.91 -24.26 -3.24
N LEU A 277 14.82 -24.59 -3.94
CA LEU A 277 13.63 -25.20 -3.34
C LEU A 277 13.87 -26.69 -3.10
N THR A 278 13.53 -27.15 -1.89
CA THR A 278 13.48 -28.59 -1.59
C THR A 278 12.32 -29.23 -2.34
N ARG A 279 12.58 -30.40 -2.95
CA ARG A 279 11.52 -31.22 -3.55
C ARG A 279 11.03 -32.25 -2.54
N LEU A 280 9.72 -32.38 -2.42
CA LEU A 280 9.10 -33.39 -1.57
C LEU A 280 9.41 -34.78 -2.11
N THR A 281 9.68 -35.74 -1.22
CA THR A 281 9.59 -37.15 -1.58
C THR A 281 8.12 -37.54 -1.73
N GLU A 282 7.85 -38.64 -2.43
CA GLU A 282 6.48 -39.19 -2.57
C GLU A 282 5.84 -39.45 -1.19
N THR A 283 6.61 -39.95 -0.23
CA THR A 283 6.17 -40.16 1.15
C THR A 283 5.73 -38.86 1.82
N GLN A 284 6.50 -37.78 1.67
CA GLN A 284 6.18 -36.48 2.27
C GLN A 284 4.95 -35.84 1.62
N ALA A 285 4.88 -35.86 0.28
CA ALA A 285 3.76 -35.31 -0.48
C ALA A 285 2.44 -36.03 -0.12
N SER A 286 2.47 -37.36 -0.06
CA SER A 286 1.33 -38.18 0.36
C SER A 286 0.92 -37.90 1.81
N TYR A 287 1.88 -37.75 2.72
CA TYR A 287 1.62 -37.49 4.14
C TYR A 287 0.80 -36.22 4.38
N ILE A 288 1.09 -35.14 3.65
CA ILE A 288 0.34 -33.88 3.74
C ILE A 288 -0.74 -33.72 2.66
N SER A 289 -0.99 -34.78 1.88
CA SER A 289 -2.03 -34.82 0.84
C SER A 289 -1.90 -33.72 -0.23
N VAL A 290 -0.69 -33.52 -0.75
CA VAL A 290 -0.41 -32.60 -1.88
C VAL A 290 0.30 -33.33 -3.01
N SER A 291 0.25 -32.77 -4.22
CA SER A 291 1.13 -33.19 -5.31
C SER A 291 2.58 -32.77 -5.01
N ALA A 292 3.56 -33.56 -5.44
CA ALA A 292 4.98 -33.19 -5.33
C ALA A 292 5.31 -31.89 -6.08
N GLU A 293 4.51 -31.56 -7.11
CA GLU A 293 4.62 -30.34 -7.91
C GLU A 293 3.62 -29.26 -7.45
N GLY A 294 2.88 -29.46 -6.36
CA GLY A 294 1.86 -28.54 -5.87
C GLY A 294 0.55 -28.55 -6.68
N PRO A 295 -0.43 -27.68 -6.35
CA PRO A 295 -0.33 -26.61 -5.34
C PRO A 295 -0.08 -27.10 -3.91
N PHE A 296 0.77 -26.40 -3.17
CA PHE A 296 1.24 -26.81 -1.84
C PHE A 296 0.35 -26.36 -0.69
N LYS A 297 -0.64 -25.50 -0.99
CA LYS A 297 -1.59 -24.93 -0.03
C LYS A 297 -2.96 -24.87 -0.65
N ASN A 298 -4.00 -24.93 0.18
CA ASN A 298 -5.37 -24.71 -0.27
C ASN A 298 -5.63 -23.21 -0.51
N ASP A 299 -6.76 -22.90 -1.14
CA ASP A 299 -7.12 -21.53 -1.49
C ASP A 299 -7.47 -20.65 -0.29
N SER A 300 -7.84 -21.25 0.85
CA SER A 300 -8.16 -20.50 2.08
C SER A 300 -6.93 -20.03 2.84
N TYR A 301 -5.75 -20.58 2.54
CA TYR A 301 -4.49 -20.20 3.16
C TYR A 301 -4.12 -18.76 2.83
N LYS A 302 -3.70 -18.01 3.85
CA LYS A 302 -3.35 -16.59 3.74
C LYS A 302 -1.84 -16.49 3.54
N TYR A 303 -1.36 -16.73 2.32
CA TYR A 303 0.06 -16.87 1.90
C TYR A 303 0.61 -18.27 2.02
#